data_AF-A0A3T0CRW9-F1
#
_entry.id   AF-A0A3T0CRW9-F1
#
_cell.length_a   1.000
_cell.length_b   1.000
_cell.length_c   1.000
_cell.angle_alpha   90.00
_cell.angle_beta   90.00
_cell.angle_gamma   90.00
#
_symmetry.space_group_name_H-M   'P 1'
#
loop_
_entity.id
_entity.type
_entity.pdbx_description
1 polymer ?
#
loop_
_entity_poly.entity_id
_entity_poly.type
_entity_poly.pdbx_seq_one_letter_code
_entity_poly.pdbx_strand_id
1 'polypeptide(L)'
;MKESDYPPDWFPQHEDYTEDHYENEEIPPYDLDWYESQYETVTLDPPPDGAPGRRVLTMPVGNCDGLANGQDSVELLGFACFYMVDEMDQHGQAVLYGQFKDDCGGSGTPGPNPGAGPGPHIIQLYKDPDSFDS
;
A
#
# COMPACT_ATOMS: atom_id res chain seq x y z
N MET A 1 3.70 19.38 -1.62
CA MET A 1 3.53 18.22 -2.51
C MET A 1 2.19 18.41 -3.18
N LYS A 2 2.13 18.32 -4.51
CA LYS A 2 0.92 18.49 -5.31
C LYS A 2 0.48 17.12 -5.84
N GLU A 3 -0.80 16.97 -6.14
CA GLU A 3 -1.36 15.74 -6.75
C GLU A 3 -0.58 15.31 -8.01
N SER A 4 -0.12 16.27 -8.81
CA SER A 4 0.71 16.03 -9.99
C SER A 4 2.05 15.35 -9.70
N ASP A 5 2.51 15.34 -8.45
CA ASP A 5 3.76 14.71 -8.02
C ASP A 5 3.58 13.20 -7.74
N TYR A 6 2.33 12.71 -7.71
CA TYR A 6 1.96 11.32 -7.47
C TYR A 6 1.21 10.77 -8.68
N PRO A 7 1.89 10.06 -9.60
CA PRO A 7 1.18 9.48 -10.73
C PRO A 7 0.12 8.47 -10.23
N PRO A 8 -1.02 8.35 -10.94
CA PRO A 8 -2.04 7.36 -10.63
C PRO A 8 -1.49 5.94 -10.79
N ASP A 9 -2.22 4.96 -10.24
CA ASP A 9 -1.96 3.55 -10.52
C ASP A 9 -2.23 3.23 -12.02
N TRP A 10 -1.61 2.18 -12.56
CA TRP A 10 -1.96 1.63 -13.87
C TRP A 10 -3.43 1.24 -13.97
N PHE A 11 -4.02 0.82 -12.86
CA PHE A 11 -5.41 0.38 -12.76
C PHE A 11 -6.17 1.37 -11.85
N PRO A 12 -6.66 2.49 -12.40
CA PRO A 12 -7.31 3.54 -11.62
C PRO A 12 -8.76 3.21 -11.24
N GLN A 13 -9.32 2.09 -11.68
CA GLN A 13 -10.71 1.71 -11.40
C GLN A 13 -10.89 1.43 -9.90
N HIS A 14 -11.76 2.16 -9.24
CA HIS A 14 -12.22 1.90 -7.89
C HIS A 14 -13.71 2.24 -7.80
N GLU A 15 -14.35 1.80 -6.73
CA GLU A 15 -15.73 2.15 -6.39
C GLU A 15 -15.80 2.45 -4.90
N ASP A 16 -16.68 3.39 -4.52
CA ASP A 16 -16.82 3.83 -3.14
C ASP A 16 -17.08 2.63 -2.21
N TYR A 17 -16.18 2.41 -1.25
CA TYR A 17 -16.30 1.33 -0.28
C TYR A 17 -16.55 1.90 1.12
N THR A 18 -17.76 1.67 1.62
CA THR A 18 -18.25 2.29 2.86
C THR A 18 -18.21 1.33 4.04
N GLU A 19 -18.43 1.87 5.24
CA GLU A 19 -18.58 1.08 6.47
C GLU A 19 -19.72 0.05 6.35
N ASP A 20 -20.84 0.42 5.72
CA ASP A 20 -21.95 -0.50 5.49
C ASP A 20 -21.53 -1.70 4.61
N HIS A 21 -20.71 -1.49 3.57
CA HIS A 21 -20.20 -2.58 2.74
C HIS A 21 -19.29 -3.51 3.55
N TYR A 22 -18.42 -2.94 4.39
CA TYR A 22 -17.54 -3.71 5.28
C TYR A 22 -18.33 -4.53 6.31
N GLU A 23 -19.30 -3.92 7.00
CA GLU A 23 -20.12 -4.59 8.02
C GLU A 23 -20.97 -5.72 7.44
N ASN A 24 -21.38 -5.61 6.17
CA ASN A 24 -22.12 -6.64 5.46
C ASN A 24 -21.23 -7.66 4.74
N GLU A 25 -19.91 -7.59 4.91
CA GLU A 25 -18.92 -8.47 4.25
C GLU A 25 -19.09 -8.49 2.71
N GLU A 26 -19.45 -7.35 2.13
CA GLU A 26 -19.62 -7.22 0.68
C GLU A 26 -18.25 -7.24 -0.03
N ILE A 27 -18.14 -8.02 -1.11
CA ILE A 27 -16.91 -8.12 -1.89
C ILE A 27 -16.80 -6.89 -2.79
N PRO A 28 -15.72 -6.10 -2.69
CA PRO A 28 -15.49 -4.95 -3.57
C PRO A 28 -15.41 -5.38 -5.05
N PRO A 29 -15.99 -4.61 -6.00
CA PRO A 29 -15.90 -4.93 -7.43
C PRO A 29 -14.49 -4.93 -8.01
N TYR A 30 -13.60 -4.08 -7.48
CA TYR A 30 -12.19 -3.96 -7.86
C TYR A 30 -11.28 -4.41 -6.71
N ASP A 31 -11.56 -5.61 -6.21
CA ASP A 31 -10.80 -6.27 -5.16
C ASP A 31 -9.37 -6.65 -5.62
N LEU A 32 -8.60 -7.24 -4.71
CA LEU A 32 -7.23 -7.68 -4.95
C LEU A 32 -7.14 -8.69 -6.09
N ASP A 33 -8.07 -9.65 -6.17
CA ASP A 33 -8.09 -10.66 -7.23
C ASP A 33 -8.29 -10.01 -8.60
N TRP A 34 -9.22 -9.04 -8.69
CA TRP A 34 -9.38 -8.23 -9.89
C TRP A 34 -8.08 -7.48 -10.23
N TYR A 35 -7.46 -6.82 -9.25
CA TYR A 35 -6.23 -6.05 -9.45
C TYR A 35 -5.08 -6.91 -9.98
N GLU A 36 -4.85 -8.08 -9.38
CA GLU A 36 -3.82 -9.04 -9.80
C GLU A 36 -4.08 -9.58 -11.21
N SER A 37 -5.34 -9.87 -11.55
CA SER A 37 -5.71 -10.33 -12.90
C SER A 37 -5.36 -9.30 -14.00
N GLN A 38 -5.40 -8.00 -13.68
CA GLN A 38 -5.01 -6.97 -14.65
C GLN A 38 -3.50 -7.00 -14.91
N TYR A 39 -2.67 -7.26 -13.89
CA TYR A 39 -1.22 -7.42 -14.08
C TYR A 39 -0.87 -8.61 -14.98
N GLU A 40 -1.63 -9.70 -14.93
CA GLU A 40 -1.38 -10.87 -15.78
C GLU A 40 -1.57 -10.58 -17.28
N THR A 41 -2.39 -9.58 -17.60
CA THR A 41 -2.77 -9.23 -18.98
C THR A 41 -2.08 -7.97 -19.50
N VAL A 42 -1.24 -7.32 -18.68
CA VAL A 42 -0.61 -6.04 -19.03
C VAL A 42 0.39 -6.20 -20.18
N THR A 43 0.30 -5.30 -21.17
CA THR A 43 1.33 -5.13 -22.20
C THR A 43 2.26 -4.00 -21.81
N LEU A 44 3.57 -4.23 -21.79
CA LEU A 44 4.57 -3.22 -21.43
C LEU A 44 5.05 -2.35 -22.61
N ASP A 45 4.51 -2.57 -23.81
CA ASP A 45 4.89 -1.83 -25.02
C ASP A 45 3.65 -1.41 -25.85
N PRO A 46 3.12 -0.18 -25.66
CA PRO A 46 3.45 0.73 -24.57
C PRO A 46 2.82 0.28 -23.24
N PRO A 47 3.41 0.63 -22.08
CA PRO A 47 2.81 0.35 -20.78
C PRO A 47 1.55 1.21 -20.56
N PRO A 48 0.66 0.83 -19.61
CA PRO A 48 -0.43 1.69 -19.18
C PRO A 48 0.08 3.03 -18.63
N ASP A 49 -0.78 4.05 -18.72
CA ASP A 49 -0.52 5.34 -18.10
C ASP A 49 -0.47 5.20 -16.56
N GLY A 50 0.41 5.96 -15.91
CA GLY A 50 0.60 5.91 -14.45
C GLY A 50 1.80 5.08 -14.01
N ALA A 51 1.75 4.58 -12.78
CA ALA A 51 2.78 3.74 -12.19
C ALA A 51 2.16 2.47 -11.59
N PRO A 52 2.83 1.31 -11.66
CA PRO A 52 2.33 0.09 -11.05
C PRO A 52 2.43 0.13 -9.53
N GLY A 53 1.58 -0.65 -8.85
CA GLY A 53 1.69 -1.01 -7.44
C GLY A 53 1.40 0.12 -6.47
N ARG A 54 0.73 1.20 -6.90
CA ARG A 54 0.46 2.38 -6.06
C ARG A 54 -0.63 2.13 -5.01
N ARG A 55 -1.43 1.08 -5.20
CA ARG A 55 -2.49 0.67 -4.27
C ARG A 55 -2.06 -0.37 -3.24
N VAL A 56 -0.84 -0.88 -3.33
CA VAL A 56 -0.32 -1.88 -2.39
C VAL A 56 0.66 -1.21 -1.43
N LEU A 57 0.31 -1.22 -0.14
CA LEU A 57 1.14 -0.66 0.93
C LEU A 57 1.85 -1.79 1.68
N THR A 58 3.17 -1.68 1.83
CA THR A 58 3.93 -2.56 2.72
C THR A 58 3.88 -2.02 4.15
N MET A 59 3.38 -2.82 5.08
CA MET A 59 3.18 -2.42 6.47
C MET A 59 3.94 -3.36 7.43
N PRO A 60 4.64 -2.83 8.44
CA PRO A 60 5.21 -3.64 9.51
C PRO A 60 4.11 -4.28 10.36
N VAL A 61 4.27 -5.56 10.67
CA VAL A 61 3.39 -6.29 11.60
C VAL A 61 4.18 -6.61 12.85
N GLY A 62 3.65 -6.21 14.01
CA GLY A 62 4.31 -6.39 15.29
C GLY A 62 3.50 -7.24 16.27
N ASN A 63 4.19 -7.87 17.21
CA ASN A 63 3.57 -8.57 18.33
C ASN A 63 3.20 -7.57 19.43
N CYS A 64 1.90 -7.38 19.63
CA CYS A 64 1.37 -6.48 20.66
C CYS A 64 1.00 -7.21 21.97
N ASP A 65 1.22 -8.52 22.08
CA ASP A 65 0.83 -9.30 23.26
C ASP A 65 1.54 -8.82 24.53
N GLY A 66 0.75 -8.50 25.55
CA GLY A 66 1.28 -8.03 26.84
C GLY A 66 1.82 -6.59 26.82
N LEU A 67 1.77 -5.91 25.67
CA LEU A 67 2.09 -4.48 25.57
C LEU A 67 0.84 -3.66 25.95
N ALA A 68 1.01 -2.72 26.88
CA ALA A 68 -0.13 -1.96 27.42
C ALA A 68 -0.03 -0.47 27.10
N ASN A 69 1.14 0.03 26.68
CA ASN A 69 1.37 1.45 26.49
C ASN A 69 2.28 1.74 25.28
N GLY A 70 2.10 2.89 24.64
CA GLY A 70 2.89 3.32 23.47
C GLY A 70 4.36 3.68 23.74
N GLN A 71 4.93 3.25 24.88
CA GLN A 71 6.35 3.37 25.20
C GLN A 71 7.10 2.03 25.11
N ASP A 72 6.38 0.93 24.92
CA ASP A 72 6.97 -0.39 24.82
C ASP A 72 7.54 -0.63 23.42
N SER A 73 8.66 -1.33 23.34
CA SER A 73 9.20 -1.79 22.06
C SER A 73 8.34 -2.92 21.51
N VAL A 74 7.78 -2.74 20.33
CA VAL A 74 7.01 -3.77 19.63
C VAL A 74 7.97 -4.69 18.89
N GLU A 75 7.90 -5.99 19.16
CA GLU A 75 8.66 -6.99 18.39
C GLU A 75 8.12 -7.05 16.96
N LEU A 76 8.98 -6.80 15.96
CA LEU A 76 8.61 -6.90 14.55
C LEU A 76 8.50 -8.38 14.17
N LEU A 77 7.30 -8.82 13.78
CA LEU A 77 7.04 -10.16 13.28
C LEU A 77 7.36 -10.29 11.78
N GLY A 78 7.20 -9.21 11.02
CA GLY A 78 7.47 -9.17 9.58
C GLY A 78 6.74 -8.03 8.88
N PHE A 79 6.54 -8.17 7.57
CA PHE A 79 5.81 -7.22 6.73
C PHE A 79 4.58 -7.89 6.11
N ALA A 80 3.49 -7.13 6.03
CA ALA A 80 2.27 -7.52 5.30
C ALA A 80 1.95 -6.48 4.22
N CYS A 81 1.22 -6.91 3.19
CA CYS A 81 0.82 -6.03 2.10
C CYS A 81 -0.66 -5.74 2.26
N PHE A 82 -1.00 -4.48 2.12
CA PHE A 82 -2.37 -4.02 2.20
C PHE A 82 -2.75 -3.37 0.88
N TYR A 83 -3.64 -4.02 0.15
CA TYR A 83 -4.24 -3.48 -1.05
C TYR A 83 -5.41 -2.58 -0.68
N MET A 84 -5.35 -1.31 -1.08
CA MET A 84 -6.42 -0.35 -0.86
C MET A 84 -7.51 -0.54 -1.92
N VAL A 85 -8.75 -0.78 -1.49
CA VAL A 85 -9.89 -1.01 -2.41
C VAL A 85 -10.51 0.30 -2.92
N ASP A 86 -10.31 1.39 -2.17
CA ASP A 86 -10.88 2.70 -2.46
C ASP A 86 -9.95 3.83 -1.96
N GLU A 87 -10.23 5.06 -2.38
CA GLU A 87 -9.53 6.25 -1.92
C GLU A 87 -9.79 6.53 -0.43
N MET A 88 -8.78 7.09 0.26
CA MET A 88 -8.94 7.47 1.66
C MET A 88 -9.76 8.76 1.77
N ASP A 89 -10.95 8.67 2.36
CA ASP A 89 -11.69 9.86 2.75
C ASP A 89 -10.97 10.59 3.90
N GLN A 90 -10.49 11.80 3.63
CA GLN A 90 -9.76 12.63 4.61
C GLN A 90 -10.69 13.49 5.48
N HIS A 91 -12.00 13.29 5.41
CA HIS A 91 -12.96 14.06 6.20
C HIS A 91 -13.17 13.47 7.61
N GLY A 92 -12.60 14.13 8.62
CA GLY A 92 -12.82 13.76 10.03
C GLY A 92 -11.94 12.59 10.48
N GLN A 93 -12.54 11.46 10.83
CA GLN A 93 -11.80 10.23 11.11
C GLN A 93 -11.50 9.56 9.77
N ALA A 94 -10.26 9.65 9.30
CA ALA A 94 -9.85 8.99 8.06
C ALA A 94 -9.98 7.47 8.23
N VAL A 95 -10.71 6.85 7.30
CA VAL A 95 -10.89 5.40 7.24
C VAL A 95 -10.33 4.90 5.93
N LEU A 96 -9.68 3.74 5.98
CA LEU A 96 -9.11 3.07 4.83
C LEU A 96 -9.56 1.61 4.87
N TYR A 97 -10.14 1.14 3.76
CA TYR A 97 -10.53 -0.25 3.58
C TYR A 97 -9.57 -0.94 2.62
N GLY A 98 -9.41 -2.25 2.78
CA GLY A 98 -8.48 -3.00 1.97
C GLY A 98 -8.35 -4.45 2.35
N GLN A 99 -7.52 -5.16 1.58
CA GLN A 99 -7.31 -6.59 1.70
C GLN A 99 -5.83 -6.88 1.94
N PHE A 100 -5.57 -7.87 2.80
CA PHE A 100 -4.22 -8.36 3.00
C PHE A 100 -3.81 -9.25 1.83
N LYS A 101 -2.65 -8.95 1.26
CA LYS A 101 -1.99 -9.74 0.23
C LYS A 101 -0.81 -10.49 0.85
N ASP A 102 -0.71 -11.78 0.53
CA ASP A 102 0.46 -12.59 0.85
C ASP A 102 1.66 -12.20 -0.04
N ASP A 103 2.86 -12.24 0.53
CA ASP A 103 4.14 -11.96 -0.15
C ASP A 103 4.29 -10.50 -0.66
N CYS A 104 4.97 -9.69 0.15
CA CYS A 104 5.42 -8.36 -0.21
C CYS A 104 6.87 -8.38 -0.66
N GLY A 105 7.14 -7.88 -1.87
CA GLY A 105 8.47 -7.37 -2.16
C GLY A 105 8.74 -6.18 -1.24
N GLY A 106 9.53 -6.38 -0.17
CA GLY A 106 9.88 -5.35 0.82
C GLY A 106 10.71 -4.17 0.27
N SER A 107 11.05 -4.18 -1.02
CA SER A 107 11.75 -3.10 -1.69
C SER A 107 10.76 -2.16 -2.37
N GLY A 108 10.49 -1.00 -1.78
CA GLY A 108 9.78 0.07 -2.48
C GLY A 108 10.45 0.39 -3.81
N THR A 109 9.73 0.25 -4.92
CA THR A 109 10.27 0.55 -6.25
C THR A 109 10.37 2.07 -6.41
N PRO A 110 11.55 2.64 -6.73
CA PRO A 110 11.67 4.07 -6.98
C PRO A 110 10.70 4.50 -8.09
N GLY A 111 10.04 5.65 -7.92
CA GLY A 111 9.12 6.18 -8.91
C GLY A 111 9.77 6.38 -10.29
N PRO A 112 8.98 6.42 -11.38
CA PRO A 112 9.47 6.37 -12.76
C PRO A 112 10.31 7.57 -13.20
N ASN A 113 10.39 8.62 -12.38
CA ASN A 113 11.10 9.85 -12.69
C ASN A 113 12.05 10.21 -11.52
N PRO A 114 13.27 9.66 -11.48
CA PRO A 114 14.22 9.97 -10.42
C PRO A 114 14.64 11.44 -10.52
N GLY A 115 14.12 12.29 -9.63
CA GLY A 115 14.59 13.67 -9.51
C GLY A 115 16.04 13.72 -9.02
N ALA A 116 16.85 14.64 -9.54
CA ALA A 116 18.22 14.89 -9.08
C ALA A 116 18.32 15.58 -7.69
N GLY A 117 17.24 15.53 -6.91
CA GLY A 117 17.21 15.92 -5.49
C GLY A 117 17.56 14.72 -4.60
N PRO A 118 17.54 14.86 -3.27
CA PRO A 118 17.53 13.68 -2.42
C PRO A 118 16.37 12.78 -2.89
N GLY A 119 16.70 11.53 -3.24
CA GLY A 119 15.74 10.55 -3.73
C GLY A 119 14.62 10.28 -2.72
N PRO A 120 13.62 9.46 -3.06
CA PRO A 120 12.57 9.09 -2.12
C PRO A 120 13.21 8.61 -0.82
N HIS A 121 12.97 9.35 0.26
CA HIS A 121 13.40 8.94 1.59
C HIS A 121 12.49 7.81 2.04
N ILE A 122 13.06 6.66 2.34
CA ILE A 122 12.34 5.64 3.10
C ILE A 122 12.10 6.25 4.47
N ILE A 123 10.84 6.54 4.80
CA ILE A 123 10.46 6.87 6.17
C ILE A 123 10.48 5.56 6.94
N GLN A 124 11.68 5.19 7.37
CA GLN A 124 11.90 3.98 8.12
C GLN A 124 11.65 4.26 9.60
N LEU A 125 10.42 3.96 10.05
CA LEU A 125 10.03 4.13 11.45
C LEU A 125 10.49 2.97 12.34
N TYR A 126 11.02 1.90 11.76
CA TYR A 126 11.42 0.67 12.44
C TYR A 126 12.72 0.10 11.85
N LYS A 127 13.43 -0.74 12.62
CA LYS A 127 14.64 -1.42 12.13
C LYS A 127 14.23 -2.56 11.18
N ASP A 128 14.63 -2.46 9.91
CA ASP A 128 14.37 -3.49 8.89
C ASP A 128 15.51 -4.52 8.91
N PRO A 129 15.23 -5.81 9.19
CA PRO A 129 16.25 -6.86 9.20
C PRO A 129 16.81 -7.20 7.81
N ASP A 130 16.14 -6.83 6.71
CA ASP A 130 16.58 -7.11 5.34
C ASP A 130 17.38 -5.96 4.70
N SER A 131 17.52 -4.85 5.45
CA SER A 131 18.39 -3.73 5.10
C SER A 131 19.85 -4.03 5.49
N PHE A 132 20.73 -4.08 4.48
CA PHE A 132 22.18 -4.33 4.65
C PHE A 132 22.92 -3.20 5.41
N ASP A 133 22.23 -2.12 5.78
CA ASP A 133 22.81 -0.94 6.43
C ASP A 133 22.14 -0.66 7.79
N SER A 134 21.99 -1.70 8.62
CA SER A 134 21.35 -1.63 9.94
C SER A 134 22.21 -2.16 11.10
#